data_AF-A0A2G7T899-F1
#
_entry.id   AF-A0A2G7T899-F1
#
_cell.length_a   1.000
_cell.length_b   1.000
_cell.length_c   1.000
_cell.angle_alpha   90.00
_cell.angle_beta   90.00
_cell.angle_gamma   90.00
#
_symmetry.space_group_name_H-M   'P 1'
#
loop_
_entity.id
_entity.type
_entity.pdbx_description
1 polymer ?
#
loop_
_entity_poly.entity_id
_entity_poly.type
_entity_poly.pdbx_seq_one_letter_code
_entity_poly.pdbx_strand_id
1 'polypeptide(L)'
;MNLSIRFTEACKVRIDGRPAPEPVLMVHFAEIPESMPLEQQALEMRIQAQGLLLHADMLDFQRTGKVLHRQCADRAKRAMYALIALRTPERQAEMERVLGGAPNA
;
A
#
# COMPACT_ATOMS: atom_id res chain seq x y z
N MET A 1 7.57 -1.53 8.58
CA MET A 1 7.11 -2.94 8.58
C MET A 1 7.23 -3.48 7.15
N ASN A 2 7.78 -4.68 6.95
CA ASN A 2 7.83 -5.31 5.62
C ASN A 2 6.79 -6.42 5.55
N LEU A 3 5.87 -6.36 4.59
CA LEU A 3 4.96 -7.47 4.31
C LEU A 3 5.48 -8.23 3.10
N SER A 4 5.83 -9.50 3.31
CA SER A 4 6.14 -10.43 2.24
C SER A 4 4.90 -11.26 1.96
N ILE A 5 4.34 -11.10 0.76
CA ILE A 5 3.25 -11.96 0.27
C ILE A 5 3.89 -12.98 -0.67
N ARG A 6 3.90 -14.25 -0.25
CA ARG A 6 4.34 -15.37 -1.08
C ARG A 6 3.12 -15.94 -1.80
N PHE A 7 3.21 -16.06 -3.11
CA PHE A 7 2.17 -16.72 -3.90
C PHE A 7 2.53 -18.20 -4.00
N THR A 8 1.78 -19.06 -3.31
CA THR A 8 1.88 -20.51 -3.46
C THR A 8 1.19 -20.93 -4.75
N GLU A 9 1.81 -20.70 -5.91
CA GLU A 9 1.41 -21.44 -7.12
C GLU A 9 1.98 -22.86 -7.05
N ALA A 10 1.20 -23.84 -7.53
CA ALA A 10 1.68 -25.21 -7.70
C ALA A 10 2.98 -25.21 -8.52
N CYS A 11 4.03 -25.79 -7.95
CA CYS A 11 5.39 -25.86 -8.49
C CYS A 11 5.42 -26.02 -10.02
N LYS A 12 5.78 -24.95 -10.73
CA LYS A 12 6.26 -25.06 -12.11
C LYS A 12 7.75 -25.37 -12.04
N VAL A 13 8.12 -26.58 -12.44
CA VAL A 13 9.52 -27.02 -12.50
C VAL A 13 10.22 -26.22 -13.61
N ARG A 14 11.42 -25.69 -13.31
CA ARG A 14 12.28 -25.04 -14.32
C ARG A 14 12.70 -26.06 -15.38
N ILE A 15 13.14 -25.59 -16.55
CA ILE A 15 13.66 -26.45 -17.63
C ILE A 15 14.87 -27.29 -17.16
N ASP A 16 15.56 -26.88 -16.09
CA ASP A 16 16.71 -27.56 -15.46
C ASP A 16 16.32 -28.51 -14.30
N GLY A 17 15.02 -28.78 -14.09
CA GLY A 17 14.54 -29.72 -13.07
C GLY A 17 14.49 -29.17 -11.64
N ARG A 18 14.91 -27.91 -11.40
CA ARG A 18 14.82 -27.28 -10.08
C ARG A 18 13.44 -26.63 -9.85
N PRO A 19 12.97 -26.52 -8.60
CA PRO A 19 11.79 -25.71 -8.30
C PRO A 19 12.02 -24.28 -8.80
N ALA A 20 11.05 -23.71 -9.54
CA ALA A 20 11.09 -22.28 -9.81
C ALA A 20 11.00 -21.53 -8.47
N PRO A 21 11.81 -20.46 -8.26
CA PRO A 21 11.64 -19.65 -7.06
C PRO A 21 10.20 -19.15 -7.00
N GLU A 22 9.56 -19.32 -5.84
CA GLU A 22 8.21 -18.83 -5.63
C GLU A 22 8.18 -17.33 -5.93
N PRO A 23 7.21 -16.85 -6.75
CA PRO A 23 7.05 -15.42 -6.93
C PRO A 23 6.73 -14.78 -5.58
N VAL A 24 7.58 -13.84 -5.15
CA VAL A 24 7.40 -13.07 -3.92
C VAL A 24 7.14 -11.62 -4.29
N LEU A 25 6.02 -11.06 -3.83
CA LEU A 25 5.80 -9.62 -3.84
C LEU A 25 6.24 -9.06 -2.49
N MET A 26 7.23 -8.18 -2.51
CA MET A 26 7.63 -7.41 -1.33
C MET A 26 6.95 -6.05 -1.37
N VAL A 27 6.14 -5.77 -0.35
CA VAL A 27 5.54 -4.45 -0.15
C VAL A 27 6.25 -3.81 1.04
N HIS A 28 6.90 -2.68 0.77
CA HIS A 28 7.49 -1.84 1.79
C HIS A 28 6.45 -0.82 2.25
N PHE A 29 6.05 -0.95 3.51
CA PHE A 29 5.17 0.01 4.15
C PHE A 29 5.99 1.07 4.87
N ALA A 30 5.50 2.32 4.87
CA ALA A 30 6.09 3.36 5.69
C ALA A 30 6.07 2.93 7.16
N GLU A 31 7.13 3.28 7.88
CA GLU A 31 7.27 2.89 9.27
C GLU A 31 6.19 3.57 10.13
N ILE A 32 5.57 2.79 11.01
CA ILE A 32 4.59 3.25 11.98
C ILE A 32 5.27 3.10 13.35
N PRO A 33 5.57 4.20 14.05
CA PRO A 33 6.27 4.14 15.33
C PRO A 33 5.51 3.32 16.37
N GLU A 34 6.17 2.39 17.06
CA GLU A 34 5.54 1.58 18.13
C GLU A 34 5.08 2.44 19.31
N SER A 35 5.72 3.60 19.51
CA SER A 35 5.34 4.59 20.53
C SER A 35 4.03 5.33 20.22
N MET A 36 3.51 5.22 19.01
CA MET A 36 2.25 5.83 18.60
C MET A 36 1.06 5.13 19.30
N PRO A 37 -0.02 5.84 19.69
CA PRO A 37 -1.22 5.18 20.21
C PRO A 37 -1.79 4.13 19.24
N LEU A 38 -2.24 2.98 19.75
CA LEU A 38 -2.68 1.85 18.91
C LEU A 38 -3.78 2.22 17.90
N GLU A 39 -4.68 3.13 18.27
CA GLU A 39 -5.74 3.61 17.37
C GLU A 39 -5.18 4.37 16.17
N GLN A 40 -4.14 5.19 16.38
CA GLN A 40 -3.45 5.90 15.31
C GLN A 40 -2.59 4.95 14.48
N GLN A 41 -1.94 3.96 15.09
CA GLN A 41 -1.22 2.91 14.35
C GLN A 41 -2.18 2.16 13.42
N ALA A 42 -3.35 1.75 13.93
CA ALA A 42 -4.37 1.09 13.14
C ALA A 42 -4.90 1.98 12.01
N LEU A 43 -5.05 3.29 12.25
CA LEU A 43 -5.42 4.25 11.22
C LEU A 43 -4.36 4.31 10.10
N GLU A 44 -3.08 4.44 10.44
CA GLU A 44 -1.99 4.46 9.46
C GLU A 44 -1.88 3.15 8.67
N MET A 45 -2.05 2.00 9.32
CA MET A 45 -2.10 0.70 8.65
C MET A 45 -3.26 0.64 7.64
N ARG A 46 -4.44 1.16 7.99
CA ARG A 46 -5.59 1.21 7.08
C ARG A 46 -5.33 2.14 5.89
N ILE A 47 -4.72 3.30 6.11
CA ILE A 47 -4.32 4.22 5.02
C ILE A 47 -3.39 3.50 4.04
N GLN A 48 -2.35 2.83 4.57
CA GLN A 48 -1.39 2.08 3.77
C GLN A 48 -2.03 0.92 3.01
N ALA A 49 -2.96 0.19 3.63
CA ALA A 49 -3.70 -0.89 2.97
C ALA A 49 -4.56 -0.38 1.81
N GLN A 50 -5.24 0.77 1.97
CA GLN A 50 -5.99 1.40 0.87
C GLN A 50 -5.06 1.85 -0.26
N GLY A 51 -3.87 2.36 0.06
CA GLY A 51 -2.84 2.66 -0.93
C GLY A 51 -2.42 1.42 -1.74
N LEU A 52 -2.20 0.29 -1.07
CA LEU A 52 -1.87 -0.98 -1.74
C LEU A 52 -2.99 -1.44 -2.68
N LEU A 53 -4.26 -1.40 -2.23
CA LEU A 53 -5.41 -1.77 -3.07
C LEU A 53 -5.52 -0.87 -4.30
N LEU A 54 -5.35 0.45 -4.13
CA LEU A 54 -5.32 1.40 -5.25
C LEU A 54 -4.27 1.01 -6.28
N HIS A 55 -3.05 0.69 -5.86
CA HIS A 55 -1.98 0.32 -6.78
C HIS A 55 -2.23 -1.02 -7.47
N ALA A 56 -2.80 -2.01 -6.77
CA ALA A 56 -3.17 -3.29 -7.36
C ALA A 56 -4.25 -3.13 -8.45
N ASP A 57 -5.32 -2.39 -8.16
CA ASP A 57 -6.38 -2.11 -9.14
C ASP A 57 -5.87 -1.31 -10.34
N MET A 58 -4.96 -0.35 -10.12
CA MET A 58 -4.32 0.40 -11.21
C MET A 58 -3.46 -0.50 -12.11
N LEU A 59 -2.75 -1.47 -11.54
CA LEU A 59 -1.97 -2.45 -12.31
C LEU A 59 -2.89 -3.33 -13.17
N ASP A 60 -4.01 -3.80 -12.61
CA ASP A 60 -5.00 -4.57 -13.36
C ASP A 60 -5.66 -3.74 -14.48
N PHE A 61 -5.93 -2.46 -14.22
CA PHE A 61 -6.41 -1.55 -15.26
C PHE A 61 -5.39 -1.39 -16.39
N GLN A 62 -4.11 -1.17 -16.08
CA GLN A 62 -3.04 -1.04 -17.08
C GLN A 62 -2.89 -2.31 -17.93
N ARG A 63 -3.08 -3.49 -17.33
CA ARG A 63 -2.96 -4.78 -18.03
C ARG A 63 -4.16 -5.11 -18.90
N THR A 64 -5.37 -4.75 -18.45
CA THR A 64 -6.62 -5.25 -19.06
C THR A 64 -7.42 -4.19 -19.80
N GLY A 65 -7.19 -2.90 -19.51
CA GLY A 65 -8.00 -1.79 -20.00
C GLY A 65 -9.43 -1.73 -19.45
N LYS A 66 -9.82 -2.63 -18.53
CA LYS A 66 -11.21 -2.69 -18.04
C LYS A 66 -11.51 -1.55 -17.06
N VAL A 67 -12.47 -0.71 -17.41
CA VAL A 67 -12.89 0.47 -16.62
C VAL A 67 -13.27 0.13 -15.17
N LEU A 68 -13.78 -1.07 -14.91
CA LEU A 68 -14.12 -1.51 -13.55
C LEU A 68 -12.93 -1.41 -12.58
N HIS A 69 -11.72 -1.80 -13.00
CA HIS A 69 -10.52 -1.70 -12.16
C HIS A 69 -10.18 -0.24 -11.85
N ARG A 70 -10.37 0.66 -12.82
CA ARG A 70 -10.20 2.10 -12.58
C ARG A 70 -11.19 2.62 -11.53
N GLN A 71 -12.44 2.17 -11.58
CA GLN A 71 -13.45 2.55 -10.58
C GLN A 71 -13.12 2.02 -9.18
N CYS A 72 -12.58 0.81 -9.07
CA CYS A 72 -12.10 0.24 -7.81
C CYS A 72 -10.92 1.06 -7.25
N ALA A 73 -9.93 1.40 -8.09
CA ALA A 73 -8.81 2.25 -7.71
C ALA A 73 -9.27 3.63 -7.20
N ASP A 74 -10.24 4.26 -7.89
CA ASP A 74 -10.79 5.54 -7.46
C ASP A 74 -11.55 5.44 -6.13
N ARG A 75 -12.21 4.31 -5.86
CA ARG A 75 -12.87 4.04 -4.56
C ARG A 75 -11.84 3.90 -3.44
N ALA A 76 -10.79 3.11 -3.64
CA ALA A 76 -9.70 2.96 -2.69
C ALA A 76 -9.02 4.30 -2.40
N LYS A 77 -8.79 5.11 -3.45
CA LYS A 77 -8.25 6.48 -3.33
C LYS A 77 -9.12 7.37 -2.43
N ARG A 78 -10.44 7.38 -2.64
CA ARG A 78 -11.36 8.17 -1.81
C ARG A 78 -11.38 7.70 -0.36
N ALA A 79 -11.43 6.39 -0.13
CA ALA A 79 -11.39 5.81 1.21
C ALA A 79 -10.07 6.17 1.92
N MET A 80 -8.94 6.08 1.22
CA MET A 80 -7.64 6.49 1.73
C MET A 80 -7.62 7.96 2.17
N TYR A 81 -8.13 8.87 1.33
CA TYR A 81 -8.18 10.30 1.70
C TYR A 81 -9.13 10.58 2.86
N ALA A 82 -10.27 9.89 2.94
CA ALA A 82 -11.17 10.00 4.09
C ALA A 82 -10.46 9.58 5.39
N LEU A 83 -9.64 8.53 5.36
CA LEU A 83 -8.84 8.11 6.51
C LEU A 83 -7.71 9.10 6.84
N ILE A 84 -7.02 9.65 5.83
CA ILE A 84 -6.00 10.68 6.02
C ILE A 84 -6.58 11.91 6.73
N ALA A 85 -7.81 12.30 6.40
CA ALA A 85 -8.50 13.42 7.06
C ALA A 85 -8.80 13.17 8.55
N LEU A 86 -8.72 11.92 9.03
CA LEU A 86 -8.88 11.57 10.45
C LEU A 86 -7.58 11.61 11.24
N ARG A 87 -6.43 11.90 10.60
CA ARG A 87 -5.16 12.04 11.30
C ARG A 87 -5.22 13.18 12.31
N THR A 88 -4.49 13.05 13.41
CA THR A 88 -4.31 14.17 14.31
C THR A 88 -3.46 15.27 13.64
N PRO A 89 -3.60 16.53 14.06
CA PRO A 89 -2.80 17.63 13.50
C PRO A 89 -1.29 17.39 13.61
N GLU A 90 -0.83 16.80 14.72
CA GLU A 90 0.58 16.51 14.96
C GLU A 90 1.12 15.50 13.94
N ARG A 91 0.34 14.44 13.69
CA ARG A 91 0.72 13.40 12.73
C ARG A 91 0.71 13.94 11.30
N GLN A 92 -0.28 14.77 10.96
CA GLN A 92 -0.34 15.42 9.66
C GLN A 92 0.90 16.30 9.43
N ALA A 93 1.28 17.13 10.40
CA ALA A 93 2.47 17.98 10.33
C ALA A 93 3.78 17.18 10.25
N GLU A 94 3.87 16.03 10.92
CA GLU A 94 5.01 15.12 10.81
C GLU A 94 5.13 14.54 9.39
N MET A 95 4.03 14.05 8.82
CA MET A 95 4.00 13.48 7.47
C MET A 95 4.35 14.54 6.40
N GLU A 96 3.87 15.77 6.56
CA GLU A 96 4.22 16.88 5.67
C GLU A 96 5.70 17.24 5.71
N ARG A 97 6.34 17.20 6.90
CA ARG A 97 7.78 17.36 7.04
C ARG A 97 8.56 16.24 6.33
N VAL A 98 8.12 14.99 6.46
CA VAL A 98 8.75 13.83 5.79
C VAL A 98 8.63 13.92 4.26
N LEU A 99 7.51 14.45 3.75
CA LEU A 99 7.29 14.63 2.31
C LEU A 99 8.00 15.85 1.71
N GLY A 100 8.75 16.61 2.52
CA GLY A 100 9.55 17.74 2.05
C GLY A 100 8.78 19.06 1.94
N GLY A 101 7.73 19.25 2.75
CA GLY A 101 7.05 20.53 2.85
C GLY A 101 7.97 21.63 3.38
N ALA A 102 8.61 22.38 2.49
CA ALA A 102 8.90 23.77 2.77
C ALA A 102 7.54 24.46 3.02
N PRO A 103 7.31 25.10 4.18
CA PRO A 103 6.10 25.88 4.36
C PRO A 103 6.11 26.99 3.31
N ASN A 104 4.99 27.13 2.60
CA ASN A 104 4.65 28.19 1.65
C ASN A 104 5.59 29.42 1.68
N ALA A 105 6.34 29.61 0.59
CA ALA A 105 6.83 30.93 0.18
C ALA A 105 5.83 31.54 -0.80
#